data_AF-A0A2V9DBD6-F1
#
_entry.id   AF-A0A2V9DBD6-F1
#
_cell.length_a   1.000
_cell.length_b   1.000
_cell.length_c   1.000
_cell.angle_alpha   90.00
_cell.angle_beta   90.00
_cell.angle_gamma   90.00
#
_symmetry.space_group_name_H-M   'P 1'
#
loop_
_entity.id
_entity.type
_entity.pdbx_description
1 polymer ?
#
loop_
_entity_poly.entity_id
_entity_poly.type
_entity_poly.pdbx_seq_one_letter_code
_entity_poly.pdbx_strand_id
1 'polypeptide(L)'
;MIFLDTEHFDRQHYKFNYVRREFLGEVRCLVFDVIPLPKSGKGRFLGRIWVEDQNYTIVRFNGAYRGSNSTGIYLSFDSWRVNAGPGLWVPAAIYSEENNLSYGLGKRLRFKSQTRLWGYNLGQTQQQEQELSSIQVESAVPVHDQTETANGSSPIQAQRAWNQQAEENVIHRLDGTGLLAPPGDVDKVLETVVNNLEVTNDLDIQPEVHCRVLLTTTLESFTAGHTIVLSRGLIDVMPDEATLATMLAHELGHIVLGHQIDTQYAFFDRMRFDDKEAFQHFTLTRTPAEEAAASQKAMELLKHSPYNNSLRNAALFGLTLDARAKQIPNLVSPHLGNRVPVSYERQNASAPPPSKRAGQISPLPLGSRVKLDPWSDRIQMLKTKAAGSLSEREQKMPFELTPFMLYLTRQTGASTTPAEKFASAKRRNNKP
;
A
#
# COMPACT_ATOMS: atom_id res chain seq x y z
N MET A 1 -11.00 11.45 -12.07
CA MET A 1 -10.64 12.77 -12.63
C MET A 1 -9.94 13.60 -11.57
N ILE A 2 -8.80 14.21 -11.93
CA ILE A 2 -7.91 14.91 -10.98
C ILE A 2 -8.26 16.40 -10.86
N PHE A 3 -8.73 17.01 -11.96
CA PHE A 3 -9.09 18.42 -12.04
C PHE A 3 -10.57 18.58 -12.39
N LEU A 4 -11.17 19.71 -12.02
CA LEU A 4 -12.55 20.04 -12.38
C LEU A 4 -12.62 20.63 -13.78
N ASP A 5 -11.83 21.65 -14.05
CA ASP A 5 -11.67 22.31 -15.34
C ASP A 5 -10.40 23.14 -15.20
N THR A 6 -9.39 22.89 -16.03
CA THR A 6 -8.07 23.51 -15.89
C THR A 6 -7.98 24.88 -16.51
N GLU A 7 -8.94 25.26 -17.35
CA GLU A 7 -8.85 26.48 -18.17
C GLU A 7 -9.98 27.48 -17.88
N HIS A 8 -11.20 27.00 -17.63
CA HIS A 8 -12.38 27.87 -17.62
C HIS A 8 -13.27 27.66 -16.39
N PHE A 9 -12.69 27.33 -15.23
CA PHE A 9 -13.44 27.18 -13.97
C PHE A 9 -13.80 28.53 -13.34
N ASP A 10 -14.74 29.23 -13.95
CA ASP A 10 -15.13 30.59 -13.56
C ASP A 10 -16.66 30.82 -13.61
N ARG A 11 -17.10 32.02 -13.23
CA ARG A 11 -18.53 32.41 -13.25
C ARG A 11 -19.10 32.72 -14.64
N GLN A 12 -18.24 32.86 -15.66
CA GLN A 12 -18.68 33.05 -17.04
C GLN A 12 -19.11 31.72 -17.67
N HIS A 13 -18.52 30.61 -17.20
CA HIS A 13 -18.78 29.26 -17.68
C HIS A 13 -19.63 28.43 -16.72
N TYR A 14 -19.66 28.77 -15.43
CA TYR A 14 -20.38 28.01 -14.40
C TYR A 14 -21.26 28.88 -13.50
N LYS A 15 -22.40 28.29 -13.11
CA LYS A 15 -23.24 28.75 -12.01
C LYS A 15 -22.89 27.97 -10.75
N PHE A 16 -22.68 28.68 -9.64
CA PHE A 16 -22.39 28.13 -8.33
C PHE A 16 -23.57 28.39 -7.39
N ASN A 17 -24.19 27.33 -6.88
CA ASN A 17 -25.28 27.43 -5.91
C ASN A 17 -24.80 26.93 -4.56
N TYR A 18 -24.84 27.78 -3.54
CA TYR A 18 -24.52 27.35 -2.17
C TYR A 18 -25.57 26.35 -1.67
N VAL A 19 -25.10 25.27 -1.07
CA VAL A 19 -25.94 24.20 -0.52
C VAL A 19 -25.96 24.26 1.00
N ARG A 20 -24.79 24.14 1.64
CA ARG A 20 -24.64 24.06 3.10
C ARG A 20 -23.19 24.20 3.56
N ARG A 21 -22.99 24.19 4.87
CA ARG A 21 -21.72 23.86 5.52
C ARG A 21 -21.70 22.40 5.92
N GLU A 22 -20.54 21.77 5.80
CA GLU A 22 -20.32 20.36 6.14
C GLU A 22 -18.90 20.15 6.66
N PHE A 23 -18.72 19.24 7.62
CA PHE A 23 -17.39 18.83 8.07
C PHE A 23 -16.95 17.58 7.32
N LEU A 24 -15.76 17.62 6.71
CA LEU A 24 -15.07 16.44 6.18
C LEU A 24 -13.93 16.13 7.14
N GLY A 25 -14.16 15.26 8.13
CA GLY A 25 -13.25 15.10 9.25
C GLY A 25 -13.19 16.37 10.12
N GLU A 26 -12.00 16.94 10.27
CA GLU A 26 -11.76 18.20 11.01
C GLU A 26 -11.91 19.45 10.11
N VAL A 27 -12.07 19.25 8.81
CA VAL A 27 -12.06 20.33 7.82
C VAL A 27 -13.46 20.81 7.57
N ARG A 28 -13.76 22.04 8.01
CA ARG A 28 -15.01 22.71 7.71
C ARG A 28 -15.03 23.15 6.24
N CYS A 29 -16.10 22.78 5.54
CA CYS A 29 -16.29 23.07 4.13
C CYS A 29 -17.58 23.87 3.87
N LEU A 30 -17.52 24.75 2.87
CA LEU A 30 -18.65 25.30 2.13
C LEU A 30 -18.95 24.38 0.95
N VAL A 31 -20.21 24.00 0.78
CA VAL A 31 -20.65 23.06 -0.26
C VAL A 31 -21.41 23.81 -1.34
N PHE A 32 -21.03 23.61 -2.60
CA PHE A 32 -21.66 24.23 -3.75
C PHE A 32 -22.03 23.21 -4.81
N ASP A 33 -23.21 23.38 -5.42
CA ASP A 33 -23.54 22.74 -6.69
C ASP A 33 -22.98 23.59 -7.84
N VAL A 34 -22.29 22.94 -8.76
CA VAL A 34 -21.62 23.54 -9.92
C VAL A 34 -22.33 23.07 -11.19
N ILE A 35 -22.86 24.04 -11.93
CA ILE A 35 -23.67 23.79 -13.13
C ILE A 35 -23.07 24.58 -14.29
N PRO A 36 -22.68 23.92 -15.40
CA PRO A 36 -22.16 24.63 -16.57
C PRO A 36 -23.27 25.49 -17.20
N LEU A 37 -22.94 26.71 -17.58
CA LEU A 37 -23.85 27.63 -18.25
C LEU A 37 -24.09 27.18 -19.70
N PRO A 38 -25.24 27.55 -20.31
CA PRO A 38 -25.47 27.29 -21.73
C PRO A 38 -24.33 27.87 -22.59
N LYS A 39 -23.95 27.16 -23.66
CA LYS A 39 -22.90 27.57 -24.61
C LYS A 39 -21.48 27.71 -24.00
N SER A 40 -21.23 27.15 -22.82
CA SER A 40 -19.91 27.15 -22.17
C SER A 40 -18.89 26.15 -22.76
N GLY A 41 -19.26 25.38 -23.78
CA GLY A 41 -18.43 24.35 -24.40
C GLY A 41 -18.85 22.92 -24.04
N LYS A 42 -18.04 21.94 -24.46
CA LYS A 42 -18.24 20.51 -24.19
C LYS A 42 -17.30 20.03 -23.08
N GLY A 43 -17.65 18.92 -22.42
CA GLY A 43 -16.80 18.30 -21.39
C GLY A 43 -16.74 19.06 -20.07
N ARG A 44 -17.74 19.91 -19.79
CA ARG A 44 -17.77 20.74 -18.57
C ARG A 44 -18.25 19.94 -17.36
N PHE A 45 -17.75 20.28 -16.19
CA PHE A 45 -18.10 19.60 -14.95
C PHE A 45 -19.53 19.93 -14.50
N LEU A 46 -20.31 18.91 -14.18
CA LEU A 46 -21.58 19.03 -13.47
C LEU A 46 -21.48 18.21 -12.18
N GLY A 47 -21.67 18.85 -11.03
CA GLY A 47 -21.62 18.14 -9.77
C GLY A 47 -21.61 19.04 -8.55
N ARG A 48 -21.04 18.53 -7.48
CA ARG A 48 -20.92 19.18 -6.18
C ARG A 48 -19.46 19.29 -5.76
N ILE A 49 -19.09 20.43 -5.19
CA ILE A 49 -17.74 20.69 -4.68
C ILE A 49 -17.81 21.02 -3.18
N TRP A 50 -16.77 20.62 -2.46
CA TRP A 50 -16.52 20.98 -1.06
C TRP A 50 -15.27 21.85 -1.02
N VAL A 51 -15.45 23.07 -0.55
CA VAL A 51 -14.44 24.13 -0.50
C VAL A 51 -14.10 24.38 0.96
N GLU A 52 -12.84 24.22 1.36
CA GLU A 52 -12.44 24.45 2.75
C GLU A 52 -12.51 25.94 3.13
N ASP A 53 -12.75 26.23 4.41
CA ASP A 53 -13.14 27.57 4.89
C ASP A 53 -12.01 28.59 5.13
N GLN A 54 -10.73 28.22 4.96
CA GLN A 54 -9.59 29.11 5.22
C GLN A 54 -9.06 29.77 3.94
N ASN A 55 -8.66 28.99 2.95
CA ASN A 55 -8.04 29.44 1.70
C ASN A 55 -8.95 29.19 0.48
N TYR A 56 -10.18 28.72 0.71
CA TYR A 56 -11.15 28.36 -0.33
C TYR A 56 -10.62 27.30 -1.32
N THR A 57 -9.80 26.37 -0.85
CA THR A 57 -9.33 25.26 -1.69
C THR A 57 -10.43 24.21 -1.85
N ILE A 58 -10.63 23.71 -3.08
CA ILE A 58 -11.54 22.58 -3.31
C ILE A 58 -10.85 21.30 -2.83
N VAL A 59 -11.43 20.65 -1.82
CA VAL A 59 -10.85 19.45 -1.17
C VAL A 59 -11.56 18.15 -1.55
N ARG A 60 -12.80 18.25 -2.03
CA ARG A 60 -13.55 17.13 -2.59
C ARG A 60 -14.45 17.63 -3.71
N PHE A 61 -14.66 16.80 -4.72
CA PHE A 61 -15.70 17.06 -5.71
C PHE A 61 -16.28 15.75 -6.27
N ASN A 62 -17.61 15.75 -6.41
CA ASN A 62 -18.40 14.60 -6.84
C ASN A 62 -19.27 15.01 -8.03
N GLY A 63 -19.18 14.29 -9.15
CA GLY A 63 -19.95 14.62 -10.33
C GLY A 63 -19.47 13.89 -11.58
N ALA A 64 -19.82 14.45 -12.73
CA ALA A 64 -19.41 13.93 -14.04
C ALA A 64 -19.21 15.08 -15.03
N TYR A 65 -18.42 14.83 -16.06
CA TYR A 65 -18.38 15.74 -17.20
C TYR A 65 -19.59 15.53 -18.11
N ARG A 66 -20.10 16.61 -18.70
CA ARG A 66 -21.21 16.56 -19.65
C ARG A 66 -20.89 17.32 -20.94
N GLY A 67 -21.57 16.92 -22.02
CA GLY A 67 -21.42 17.47 -23.38
C GLY A 67 -20.73 16.46 -24.30
N SER A 68 -21.48 15.87 -25.24
CA SER A 68 -20.99 14.73 -26.02
C SER A 68 -19.76 15.07 -26.87
N ASN A 69 -18.70 14.29 -26.69
CA ASN A 69 -17.72 14.05 -27.73
C ASN A 69 -18.06 12.71 -28.38
N SER A 70 -17.87 12.56 -29.69
CA SER A 70 -18.21 11.34 -30.44
C SER A 70 -17.48 10.07 -29.97
N THR A 71 -16.50 10.22 -29.07
CA THR A 71 -15.62 9.15 -28.56
C THR A 71 -15.52 9.08 -27.04
N GLY A 72 -16.09 10.03 -26.29
CA GLY A 72 -15.85 10.19 -24.84
C GLY A 72 -16.98 9.64 -23.97
N ILE A 73 -16.70 8.61 -23.18
CA ILE A 73 -17.57 8.17 -22.07
C ILE A 73 -17.18 8.97 -20.82
N TYR A 74 -18.11 9.74 -20.26
CA TYR A 74 -17.91 10.41 -18.98
C TYR A 74 -18.49 9.58 -17.86
N LEU A 75 -17.61 9.05 -17.02
CA LEU A 75 -17.97 8.32 -15.81
C LEU A 75 -18.31 9.30 -14.70
N SER A 76 -19.21 8.90 -13.80
CA SER A 76 -19.39 9.59 -12.52
C SER A 76 -18.20 9.28 -11.62
N PHE A 77 -17.69 10.31 -10.93
CA PHE A 77 -16.53 10.17 -10.05
C PHE A 77 -16.67 11.01 -8.77
N ASP A 78 -15.96 10.58 -7.73
CA ASP A 78 -15.76 11.28 -6.46
C ASP A 78 -14.25 11.41 -6.23
N SER A 79 -13.75 12.65 -6.22
CA SER A 79 -12.32 12.97 -6.14
C SER A 79 -12.01 13.68 -4.84
N TRP A 80 -10.96 13.25 -4.17
CA TRP A 80 -10.54 13.71 -2.86
C TRP A 80 -9.10 14.22 -2.87
N ARG A 81 -8.87 15.29 -2.12
CA ARG A 81 -7.55 15.82 -1.82
C ARG A 81 -7.24 15.68 -0.34
N VAL A 82 -5.97 15.51 -0.01
CA VAL A 82 -5.48 15.53 1.38
C VAL A 82 -4.56 16.71 1.58
N ASN A 83 -4.50 17.19 2.82
CA ASN A 83 -3.60 18.27 3.17
C ASN A 83 -2.21 17.71 3.44
N ALA A 84 -1.24 18.13 2.62
CA ALA A 84 0.15 17.69 2.68
C ALA A 84 1.06 18.74 3.34
N GLY A 85 0.48 19.82 3.87
CA GLY A 85 1.18 20.92 4.50
C GLY A 85 0.33 22.20 4.53
N PRO A 86 0.84 23.28 5.14
CA PRO A 86 0.14 24.56 5.20
C PRO A 86 -0.25 25.06 3.80
N GLY A 87 -1.56 25.17 3.55
CA GLY A 87 -2.10 25.62 2.26
C GLY A 87 -1.94 24.64 1.09
N LEU A 88 -1.32 23.48 1.31
CA LEU A 88 -1.04 22.50 0.26
C LEU A 88 -2.04 21.34 0.29
N TRP A 89 -2.89 21.27 -0.73
CA TRP A 89 -3.84 20.17 -0.92
C TRP A 89 -3.54 19.41 -2.20
N VAL A 90 -3.18 18.14 -2.07
CA VAL A 90 -2.80 17.29 -3.19
C VAL A 90 -3.91 16.27 -3.51
N PRO A 91 -4.16 15.94 -4.78
CA PRO A 91 -5.03 14.82 -5.15
C PRO A 91 -4.55 13.52 -4.50
N ALA A 92 -5.47 12.70 -3.99
CA ALA A 92 -5.10 11.50 -3.26
C ALA A 92 -5.88 10.26 -3.73
N ALA A 93 -7.19 10.41 -3.88
CA ALA A 93 -8.07 9.29 -4.15
C ALA A 93 -9.22 9.70 -5.08
N ILE A 94 -9.53 8.84 -6.04
CA ILE A 94 -10.64 9.01 -6.96
C ILE A 94 -11.40 7.70 -7.02
N TYR A 95 -12.69 7.75 -6.70
CA TYR A 95 -13.62 6.66 -6.99
C TYR A 95 -14.38 7.00 -8.27
N SER A 96 -14.56 6.03 -9.17
CA SER A 96 -15.46 6.21 -10.32
C SER A 96 -16.39 5.01 -10.43
N GLU A 97 -17.67 5.27 -10.69
CA GLU A 97 -18.70 4.24 -10.83
C GLU A 97 -19.66 4.59 -11.96
N GLU A 98 -20.05 3.57 -12.70
CA GLU A 98 -21.12 3.63 -13.68
C GLU A 98 -21.89 2.32 -13.69
N ASN A 99 -23.22 2.39 -13.69
CA ASN A 99 -24.09 1.23 -13.49
C ASN A 99 -24.94 0.89 -14.72
N ASN A 100 -25.12 1.84 -15.65
CA ASN A 100 -26.01 1.64 -16.78
C ASN A 100 -25.66 2.50 -18.01
N LEU A 101 -24.39 2.60 -18.36
CA LEU A 101 -23.99 3.36 -19.54
C LEU A 101 -24.11 2.49 -20.80
N SER A 102 -24.97 2.91 -21.73
CA SER A 102 -25.11 2.25 -23.02
C SER A 102 -23.85 2.50 -23.85
N TYR A 103 -23.21 1.43 -24.30
CA TYR A 103 -22.04 1.51 -25.17
C TYR A 103 -22.16 0.47 -26.28
N GLY A 104 -22.28 0.93 -27.52
CA GLY A 104 -22.57 0.05 -28.66
C GLY A 104 -24.00 -0.55 -28.63
N LEU A 105 -24.35 -1.27 -29.70
CA LEU A 105 -25.69 -1.87 -29.83
C LEU A 105 -25.89 -2.95 -28.75
N GLY A 106 -26.83 -2.72 -27.83
CA GLY A 106 -27.29 -3.71 -26.86
C GLY A 106 -26.36 -4.00 -25.66
N LYS A 107 -25.20 -3.34 -25.55
CA LYS A 107 -24.29 -3.55 -24.41
C LYS A 107 -24.41 -2.42 -23.37
N ARG A 108 -24.35 -2.81 -22.10
CA ARG A 108 -24.36 -1.92 -20.94
C ARG A 108 -23.04 -2.06 -20.19
N LEU A 109 -22.40 -0.95 -19.90
CA LEU A 109 -21.19 -0.90 -19.09
C LEU A 109 -21.58 -0.79 -17.62
N ARG A 110 -21.09 -1.75 -16.82
CA ARG A 110 -20.95 -1.62 -15.37
C ARG A 110 -19.48 -1.49 -15.07
N PHE A 111 -19.10 -0.42 -14.39
CA PHE A 111 -17.71 -0.09 -14.15
C PHE A 111 -17.54 0.48 -12.75
N LYS A 112 -16.53 0.00 -12.04
CA LYS A 112 -16.05 0.57 -10.78
C LYS A 112 -14.54 0.67 -10.87
N SER A 113 -13.99 1.76 -10.36
CA SER A 113 -12.55 1.96 -10.28
C SER A 113 -12.18 2.78 -9.06
N GLN A 114 -10.99 2.50 -8.55
CA GLN A 114 -10.30 3.35 -7.61
C GLN A 114 -8.98 3.77 -8.25
N THR A 115 -8.67 5.06 -8.20
CA THR A 115 -7.34 5.59 -8.48
C THR A 115 -6.79 6.16 -7.19
N ARG A 116 -5.58 5.75 -6.82
CA ARG A 116 -4.84 6.30 -5.69
C ARG A 116 -3.58 6.95 -6.25
N LEU A 117 -3.25 8.14 -5.76
CA LEU A 117 -2.06 8.90 -6.16
C LEU A 117 -1.16 9.02 -4.93
N TRP A 118 0.14 8.84 -5.13
CA TRP A 118 1.19 8.94 -4.11
C TRP A 118 2.52 9.29 -4.79
N GLY A 119 3.60 9.40 -4.03
CA GLY A 119 4.91 9.75 -4.57
C GLY A 119 5.09 11.23 -4.83
N TYR A 120 4.37 12.10 -4.09
CA TYR A 120 4.51 13.55 -4.25
C TYR A 120 5.84 14.08 -3.70
N ASN A 121 6.48 13.37 -2.75
CA ASN A 121 7.71 13.79 -2.09
C ASN A 121 8.73 12.64 -1.94
N LEU A 122 9.00 11.93 -3.05
CA LEU A 122 9.99 10.85 -3.12
C LEU A 122 11.41 11.31 -2.75
N GLY A 123 11.72 12.60 -2.93
CA GLY A 123 13.04 13.17 -2.68
C GLY A 123 13.42 13.36 -1.21
N GLN A 124 12.52 13.07 -0.25
CA GLN A 124 12.77 13.22 1.18
C GLN A 124 12.86 11.88 1.94
N THR A 125 13.21 10.78 1.28
CA THR A 125 13.73 9.59 1.98
C THR A 125 15.16 9.91 2.48
N GLN A 126 15.23 10.82 3.46
CA GLN A 126 16.42 11.38 4.11
C GLN A 126 17.12 10.35 5.02
N GLN A 127 17.43 9.16 4.50
CA GLN A 127 18.40 8.29 5.17
C GLN A 127 19.83 8.65 4.72
N GLN A 128 20.04 8.88 3.42
CA GLN A 128 21.38 9.21 2.89
C GLN A 128 21.91 10.58 3.33
N GLU A 129 21.08 11.63 3.35
CA GLU A 129 21.50 12.95 3.85
C GLU A 129 21.73 12.95 5.37
N GLN A 130 20.96 12.14 6.12
CA GLN A 130 21.15 11.99 7.57
C GLN A 130 22.41 11.19 7.89
N GLU A 131 22.75 10.15 7.11
CA GLU A 131 24.01 9.41 7.24
C GLU A 131 25.23 10.29 6.94
N LEU A 132 25.19 11.08 5.86
CA LEU A 132 26.29 12.02 5.56
C LEU A 132 26.43 13.10 6.64
N SER A 133 25.32 13.52 7.25
CA SER A 133 25.31 14.53 8.33
C SER A 133 25.71 13.95 9.69
N SER A 134 25.37 12.69 10.00
CA SER A 134 25.74 12.02 11.25
C SER A 134 27.23 11.70 11.31
N ILE A 135 27.84 11.32 10.19
CA ILE A 135 29.29 11.10 10.06
C ILE A 135 30.07 12.38 10.42
N GLN A 136 29.56 13.56 10.08
CA GLN A 136 30.23 14.83 10.36
C GLN A 136 30.15 15.29 11.83
N VAL A 137 29.19 14.79 12.62
CA VAL A 137 28.98 15.25 14.01
C VAL A 137 29.68 14.35 15.06
N GLU A 138 30.00 13.09 14.74
CA GLU A 138 30.61 12.13 15.68
C GLU A 138 32.14 11.93 15.56
N SER A 139 32.82 12.70 14.69
CA SER A 139 34.26 12.53 14.45
C SER A 139 35.15 13.28 15.47
N ALA A 140 35.04 12.94 16.76
CA ALA A 140 35.97 13.35 17.82
C ALA A 140 36.86 12.19 18.33
N VAL A 141 36.61 10.98 17.86
CA VAL A 141 37.43 9.78 18.10
C VAL A 141 37.98 9.33 16.75
N PRO A 142 39.29 9.03 16.62
CA PRO A 142 39.82 8.47 15.37
C PRO A 142 39.07 7.18 15.03
N VAL A 143 38.42 7.17 13.86
CA VAL A 143 37.81 5.96 13.30
C VAL A 143 38.95 4.98 13.04
N HIS A 144 39.04 3.94 13.87
CA HIS A 144 40.00 2.87 13.67
C HIS A 144 39.45 2.00 12.55
N ASP A 145 40.16 1.97 11.42
CA ASP A 145 39.81 1.14 10.29
C ASP A 145 39.96 -0.34 10.70
N GLN A 146 38.84 -1.00 10.97
CA GLN A 146 38.82 -2.40 11.40
C GLN A 146 39.27 -3.37 10.28
N THR A 147 39.54 -2.86 9.06
CA THR A 147 40.10 -3.66 7.98
C THR A 147 41.57 -4.03 8.20
N GLU A 148 42.29 -3.38 9.12
CA GLU A 148 43.68 -3.75 9.46
C GLU A 148 43.81 -5.16 10.07
N THR A 149 42.71 -5.72 10.61
CA THR A 149 42.63 -7.10 11.13
C THR A 149 41.85 -8.08 10.24
N ALA A 150 41.32 -7.62 9.10
CA ALA A 150 40.51 -8.45 8.21
C ALA A 150 41.39 -9.34 7.32
N ASN A 151 41.68 -10.56 7.78
CA ASN A 151 42.02 -11.64 6.85
C ASN A 151 40.89 -11.73 5.81
N GLY A 152 41.23 -11.72 4.52
CA GLY A 152 40.26 -11.66 3.42
C GLY A 152 39.10 -12.65 3.61
N SER A 153 37.88 -12.21 3.32
CA SER A 153 36.66 -13.00 3.48
C SER A 153 36.77 -14.37 2.80
N SER A 154 36.32 -15.42 3.49
CA SER A 154 36.23 -16.74 2.85
C SER A 154 35.29 -16.70 1.65
N PRO A 155 35.44 -17.59 0.64
CA PRO A 155 34.55 -17.59 -0.53
C PRO A 155 33.05 -17.67 -0.19
N ILE A 156 32.69 -18.39 0.88
CA ILE A 156 31.30 -18.50 1.34
C ILE A 156 30.82 -17.17 1.93
N GLN A 157 31.64 -16.49 2.73
CA GLN A 157 31.31 -15.16 3.26
C GLN A 157 31.18 -14.13 2.14
N ALA A 158 32.07 -14.17 1.14
CA ALA A 158 32.00 -13.31 -0.03
C ALA A 158 30.71 -13.54 -0.83
N GLN A 159 30.29 -14.80 -1.03
CA GLN A 159 29.02 -15.11 -1.69
C GLN A 159 27.80 -14.61 -0.91
N ARG A 160 27.81 -14.71 0.42
CA ARG A 160 26.73 -14.18 1.27
C ARG A 160 26.65 -12.65 1.19
N ALA A 161 27.79 -11.97 1.29
CA ALA A 161 27.85 -10.52 1.11
C ALA A 161 27.37 -10.09 -0.28
N TRP A 162 27.70 -10.87 -1.31
CA TRP A 162 27.22 -10.61 -2.68
C TRP A 162 25.70 -10.73 -2.82
N ASN A 163 25.10 -11.75 -2.19
CA ASN A 163 23.65 -11.92 -2.17
C ASN A 163 22.97 -10.81 -1.38
N GLN A 164 23.56 -10.37 -0.27
CA GLN A 164 23.07 -9.25 0.52
C GLN A 164 23.11 -7.95 -0.29
N GLN A 165 24.17 -7.71 -1.04
CA GLN A 165 24.25 -6.53 -1.92
C GLN A 165 23.17 -6.55 -3.00
N ALA A 166 22.83 -7.72 -3.57
CA ALA A 166 21.72 -7.85 -4.49
C ALA A 166 20.38 -7.47 -3.84
N GLU A 167 20.14 -7.95 -2.62
CA GLU A 167 18.96 -7.61 -1.82
C GLU A 167 18.88 -6.10 -1.54
N GLU A 168 19.94 -5.51 -0.99
CA GLU A 168 20.01 -4.08 -0.65
C GLU A 168 19.74 -3.20 -1.87
N ASN A 169 20.35 -3.53 -3.01
CA ASN A 169 20.12 -2.79 -4.25
C ASN A 169 18.66 -2.86 -4.71
N VAL A 170 18.00 -4.03 -4.64
CA VAL A 170 16.58 -4.17 -5.01
C VAL A 170 15.70 -3.34 -4.09
N ILE A 171 15.89 -3.47 -2.77
CA ILE A 171 15.10 -2.73 -1.78
C ILE A 171 15.31 -1.23 -1.93
N HIS A 172 16.56 -0.77 -2.05
CA HIS A 172 16.90 0.64 -2.25
C HIS A 172 16.25 1.22 -3.51
N ARG A 173 16.29 0.47 -4.61
CA ARG A 173 15.71 0.92 -5.89
C ARG A 173 14.17 0.96 -5.84
N LEU A 174 13.53 -0.02 -5.21
CA LEU A 174 12.08 -0.02 -5.06
C LEU A 174 11.60 1.08 -4.09
N ASP A 175 12.38 1.41 -3.07
CA ASP A 175 12.12 2.54 -2.16
C ASP A 175 12.25 3.88 -2.90
N GLY A 176 13.40 4.10 -3.56
CA GLY A 176 13.67 5.35 -4.30
C GLY A 176 12.72 5.63 -5.48
N THR A 177 12.06 4.60 -6.02
CA THR A 177 11.04 4.73 -7.08
C THR A 177 9.61 4.93 -6.53
N GLY A 178 9.43 4.92 -5.21
CA GLY A 178 8.11 5.05 -4.57
C GLY A 178 7.24 3.80 -4.70
N LEU A 179 7.84 2.64 -4.93
CA LEU A 179 7.12 1.36 -4.97
C LEU A 179 7.03 0.73 -3.57
N LEU A 180 8.05 0.87 -2.73
CA LEU A 180 7.98 0.48 -1.32
C LEU A 180 7.58 1.66 -0.43
N ALA A 181 6.80 1.36 0.60
CA ALA A 181 6.57 2.31 1.67
C ALA A 181 7.88 2.53 2.47
N PRO A 182 8.17 3.75 2.95
CA PRO A 182 9.26 3.96 3.90
C PRO A 182 9.06 3.12 5.17
N PRO A 183 10.15 2.74 5.86
CA PRO A 183 10.05 1.93 7.09
C PRO A 183 9.07 2.52 8.10
N GLY A 184 8.18 1.68 8.65
CA GLY A 184 7.09 2.13 9.50
C GLY A 184 6.46 1.08 10.40
N ASP A 185 5.36 1.46 11.06
CA ASP A 185 4.68 0.60 12.05
C ASP A 185 4.04 -0.65 11.43
N VAL A 186 3.65 -0.58 10.15
CA VAL A 186 3.09 -1.76 9.46
C VAL A 186 4.16 -2.83 9.31
N ASP A 187 5.40 -2.46 8.94
CA ASP A 187 6.52 -3.39 8.82
C ASP A 187 6.77 -4.13 10.14
N LYS A 188 6.80 -3.39 11.25
CA LYS A 188 6.96 -3.99 12.60
C LYS A 188 5.86 -4.98 12.95
N VAL A 189 4.62 -4.73 12.53
CA VAL A 189 3.51 -5.69 12.74
C VAL A 189 3.76 -6.97 11.94
N LEU A 190 4.22 -6.86 10.70
CA LEU A 190 4.58 -8.01 9.87
C LEU A 190 5.75 -8.79 10.50
N GLU A 191 6.81 -8.08 10.90
CA GLU A 191 7.99 -8.65 11.56
C GLU A 191 7.64 -9.33 12.89
N THR A 192 6.69 -8.79 13.65
CA THR A 192 6.20 -9.45 14.88
C THR A 192 5.59 -10.82 14.56
N VAL A 193 4.82 -10.92 13.48
CA VAL A 193 4.22 -12.19 13.05
C VAL A 193 5.29 -13.16 12.53
N VAL A 194 6.29 -12.67 11.79
CA VAL A 194 7.44 -13.48 11.34
C VAL A 194 8.25 -14.00 12.52
N ASN A 195 8.62 -13.13 13.47
CA ASN A 195 9.35 -13.50 14.68
C ASN A 195 8.59 -14.56 15.50
N ASN A 196 7.25 -14.46 15.59
CA ASN A 196 6.45 -15.51 16.22
C ASN A 196 6.60 -16.86 15.51
N LEU A 197 6.68 -16.88 14.17
CA LEU A 197 6.92 -18.09 13.41
C LEU A 197 8.33 -18.65 13.65
N GLU A 198 9.35 -17.79 13.62
CA GLU A 198 10.75 -18.17 13.84
C GLU A 198 10.97 -18.78 15.22
N VAL A 199 10.53 -18.09 16.28
CA VAL A 199 10.69 -18.54 17.67
C VAL A 199 9.99 -19.87 17.90
N THR A 200 8.78 -20.06 17.39
CA THR A 200 8.05 -21.33 17.60
C THR A 200 8.59 -22.50 16.78
N ASN A 201 9.40 -22.23 15.76
CA ASN A 201 10.01 -23.24 14.90
C ASN A 201 11.52 -23.40 15.12
N ASP A 202 12.08 -22.75 16.16
CA ASP A 202 13.51 -22.80 16.50
C ASP A 202 14.41 -22.43 15.30
N LEU A 203 14.03 -21.37 14.59
CA LEU A 203 14.78 -20.87 13.44
C LEU A 203 15.74 -19.76 13.89
N ASP A 204 17.03 -19.94 13.62
CA ASP A 204 18.07 -18.92 13.74
C ASP A 204 18.55 -18.50 12.35
N ILE A 205 17.81 -17.58 11.74
CA ILE A 205 18.09 -17.07 10.39
C ILE A 205 19.00 -15.85 10.50
N GLN A 206 20.11 -15.88 9.75
CA GLN A 206 21.09 -14.80 9.73
C GLN A 206 21.42 -14.42 8.27
N PRO A 207 21.29 -13.13 7.88
CA PRO A 207 20.81 -11.99 8.68
C PRO A 207 19.31 -12.07 9.06
N GLU A 208 18.88 -11.19 9.96
CA GLU A 208 17.50 -11.08 10.43
C GLU A 208 16.51 -10.88 9.26
N VAL A 209 15.32 -11.48 9.38
CA VAL A 209 14.26 -11.33 8.37
C VAL A 209 13.56 -9.99 8.54
N HIS A 210 13.56 -9.18 7.49
CA HIS A 210 12.85 -7.90 7.46
C HIS A 210 11.54 -8.03 6.72
N CYS A 211 10.57 -7.16 7.03
CA CYS A 211 9.36 -7.02 6.22
C CYS A 211 9.25 -5.62 5.63
N ARG A 212 8.80 -5.53 4.37
CA ARG A 212 8.48 -4.26 3.72
C ARG A 212 7.14 -4.35 3.01
N VAL A 213 6.52 -3.19 2.76
CA VAL A 213 5.24 -3.12 2.07
C VAL A 213 5.36 -2.47 0.70
N LEU A 214 4.94 -3.20 -0.33
CA LEU A 214 4.77 -2.70 -1.68
C LEU A 214 3.46 -1.89 -1.78
N LEU A 215 3.51 -0.65 -2.27
CA LEU A 215 2.38 0.29 -2.25
C LEU A 215 1.25 -0.05 -3.25
N THR A 216 1.52 -0.98 -4.17
CA THR A 216 0.57 -1.45 -5.18
C THR A 216 -0.66 -2.14 -4.57
N THR A 217 -1.73 -2.23 -5.37
CA THR A 217 -3.00 -2.86 -4.97
C THR A 217 -3.15 -4.31 -5.42
N THR A 218 -2.26 -4.80 -6.28
CA THR A 218 -2.20 -6.22 -6.66
C THR A 218 -2.07 -7.10 -5.43
N LEU A 219 -2.51 -8.36 -5.50
CA LEU A 219 -2.37 -9.34 -4.44
C LEU A 219 -1.11 -10.15 -4.71
N GLU A 220 0.00 -9.65 -4.20
CA GLU A 220 1.31 -10.24 -4.46
C GLU A 220 2.22 -10.18 -3.23
N SER A 221 3.15 -11.12 -3.21
CA SER A 221 4.18 -11.26 -2.20
C SER A 221 5.44 -11.82 -2.84
N PHE A 222 6.60 -11.50 -2.28
CA PHE A 222 7.87 -12.07 -2.71
C PHE A 222 8.94 -11.91 -1.62
N THR A 223 10.07 -12.58 -1.85
CA THR A 223 11.30 -12.42 -1.08
C THR A 223 12.37 -11.77 -1.94
N ALA A 224 13.07 -10.78 -1.38
CA ALA A 224 14.32 -10.26 -1.90
C ALA A 224 15.39 -10.54 -0.85
N GLY A 225 16.14 -11.64 -1.02
CA GLY A 225 17.05 -12.13 0.01
C GLY A 225 16.29 -12.47 1.31
N HIS A 226 16.63 -11.80 2.41
CA HIS A 226 15.98 -11.98 3.73
C HIS A 226 14.85 -10.98 3.98
N THR A 227 14.53 -10.13 3.00
CA THR A 227 13.40 -9.20 3.09
C THR A 227 12.15 -9.82 2.46
N ILE A 228 11.10 -10.01 3.26
CA ILE A 228 9.76 -10.37 2.82
C ILE A 228 9.02 -9.11 2.41
N VAL A 229 8.43 -9.09 1.21
CA VAL A 229 7.64 -7.98 0.71
C VAL A 229 6.20 -8.43 0.48
N LEU A 230 5.25 -7.72 1.10
CA LEU A 230 3.81 -7.90 0.89
C LEU A 230 3.21 -6.66 0.25
N SER A 231 2.34 -6.84 -0.74
CA SER A 231 1.60 -5.70 -1.27
C SER A 231 0.57 -5.16 -0.28
N ARG A 232 0.38 -3.85 -0.30
CA ARG A 232 -0.66 -3.15 0.47
C ARG A 232 -2.04 -3.69 0.11
N GLY A 233 -2.25 -4.04 -1.18
CA GLY A 233 -3.45 -4.72 -1.65
C GLY A 233 -3.71 -6.04 -0.93
N LEU A 234 -2.69 -6.88 -0.76
CA LEU A 234 -2.81 -8.16 -0.05
C LEU A 234 -3.12 -7.95 1.43
N ILE A 235 -2.41 -7.03 2.08
CA ILE A 235 -2.66 -6.68 3.49
C ILE A 235 -4.09 -6.16 3.69
N ASP A 236 -4.59 -5.33 2.78
CA ASP A 236 -5.92 -4.73 2.85
C ASP A 236 -7.06 -5.76 2.88
N VAL A 237 -6.90 -6.89 2.20
CA VAL A 237 -7.99 -7.87 1.99
C VAL A 237 -7.98 -9.01 3.00
N MET A 238 -6.94 -9.14 3.82
CA MET A 238 -6.81 -10.25 4.77
C MET A 238 -7.78 -10.10 5.98
N PRO A 239 -8.56 -11.15 6.28
CA PRO A 239 -9.61 -11.10 7.30
C PRO A 239 -9.08 -11.11 8.73
N ASP A 240 -7.90 -11.69 8.98
CA ASP A 240 -7.32 -11.84 10.30
C ASP A 240 -5.79 -12.06 10.26
N GLU A 241 -5.19 -12.08 11.45
CA GLU A 241 -3.76 -12.30 11.64
C GLU A 241 -3.31 -13.72 11.25
N ALA A 242 -4.16 -14.74 11.42
CA ALA A 242 -3.85 -16.11 11.01
C ALA A 242 -3.71 -16.25 9.48
N THR A 243 -4.54 -15.51 8.71
CA THR A 243 -4.38 -15.41 7.26
C THR A 243 -3.09 -14.70 6.89
N LEU A 244 -2.75 -13.60 7.60
CA LEU A 244 -1.48 -12.92 7.42
C LEU A 244 -0.28 -13.84 7.71
N ALA A 245 -0.31 -14.55 8.83
CA ALA A 245 0.73 -15.51 9.21
C ALA A 245 0.90 -16.61 8.17
N THR A 246 -0.18 -17.03 7.51
CA THR A 246 -0.11 -18.00 6.42
C THR A 246 0.69 -17.46 5.23
N MET A 247 0.42 -16.22 4.81
CA MET A 247 1.14 -15.59 3.70
C MET A 247 2.62 -15.36 4.06
N LEU A 248 2.89 -14.90 5.29
CA LEU A 248 4.26 -14.71 5.79
C LEU A 248 5.01 -16.03 5.93
N ALA A 249 4.36 -17.11 6.38
CA ALA A 249 4.98 -18.43 6.49
C ALA A 249 5.38 -19.00 5.11
N HIS A 250 4.63 -18.68 4.05
CA HIS A 250 4.99 -19.03 2.68
C HIS A 250 6.27 -18.32 2.24
N GLU A 251 6.35 -17.01 2.41
CA GLU A 251 7.56 -16.24 2.06
C GLU A 251 8.76 -16.61 2.94
N LEU A 252 8.55 -16.81 4.25
CA LEU A 252 9.57 -17.34 5.16
C LEU A 252 10.03 -18.74 4.72
N GLY A 253 9.14 -19.55 4.17
CA GLY A 253 9.48 -20.84 3.56
C GLY A 253 10.51 -20.71 2.43
N HIS A 254 10.43 -19.67 1.59
CA HIS A 254 11.46 -19.39 0.58
C HIS A 254 12.82 -19.08 1.20
N ILE A 255 12.84 -18.28 2.28
CA ILE A 255 14.08 -17.92 3.00
C ILE A 255 14.70 -19.16 3.63
N VAL A 256 13.92 -19.96 4.37
CA VAL A 256 14.40 -21.17 5.05
C VAL A 256 14.91 -22.23 4.07
N LEU A 257 14.32 -22.34 2.89
CA LEU A 257 14.78 -23.25 1.83
C LEU A 257 15.97 -22.70 1.03
N GLY A 258 16.39 -21.46 1.29
CA GLY A 258 17.52 -20.83 0.62
C GLY A 258 17.26 -20.52 -0.86
N HIS A 259 16.01 -20.26 -1.24
CA HIS A 259 15.67 -19.85 -2.61
C HIS A 259 16.29 -18.49 -2.94
N GLN A 260 17.33 -18.50 -3.77
CA GLN A 260 18.21 -17.34 -3.96
C GLN A 260 17.58 -16.24 -4.80
N ILE A 261 17.97 -14.99 -4.52
CA ILE A 261 17.73 -13.84 -5.40
C ILE A 261 18.67 -13.91 -6.62
N ASP A 262 18.26 -13.32 -7.75
CA ASP A 262 19.17 -13.18 -8.89
C ASP A 262 20.36 -12.27 -8.51
N THR A 263 21.55 -12.89 -8.45
CA THR A 263 22.82 -12.21 -8.14
C THR A 263 23.17 -11.10 -9.13
N GLN A 264 22.52 -11.05 -10.30
CA GLN A 264 22.67 -9.94 -11.26
C GLN A 264 22.26 -8.60 -10.65
N TYR A 265 21.37 -8.58 -9.66
CA TYR A 265 20.99 -7.36 -8.96
C TYR A 265 22.10 -6.77 -8.06
N ALA A 266 23.16 -7.53 -7.75
CA ALA A 266 24.30 -6.99 -7.01
C ALA A 266 25.11 -5.98 -7.85
N PHE A 267 25.00 -6.05 -9.18
CA PHE A 267 25.69 -5.15 -10.10
C PHE A 267 24.99 -3.81 -10.21
N PHE A 268 25.63 -2.74 -9.73
CA PHE A 268 25.05 -1.40 -9.68
C PHE A 268 24.67 -0.84 -11.06
N ASP A 269 25.44 -1.16 -12.11
CA ASP A 269 25.15 -0.72 -13.48
C ASP A 269 23.78 -1.25 -13.97
N ARG A 270 23.35 -2.40 -13.48
CA ARG A 270 22.04 -3.00 -13.81
C ARG A 270 20.88 -2.37 -13.06
N MET A 271 21.16 -1.59 -12.02
CA MET A 271 20.14 -0.83 -11.27
C MET A 271 19.88 0.55 -11.86
N ARG A 272 20.58 0.92 -12.93
CA ARG A 272 20.43 2.21 -13.63
C ARG A 272 19.46 2.09 -14.80
N PHE A 273 18.17 2.21 -14.51
CA PHE A 273 17.09 2.23 -15.49
C PHE A 273 16.09 3.38 -15.23
N ASP A 274 15.21 3.71 -16.18
CA ASP A 274 14.14 4.71 -15.95
C ASP A 274 13.12 4.15 -14.95
N ASP A 275 12.72 4.94 -13.95
CA ASP A 275 11.75 4.53 -12.93
C ASP A 275 10.45 3.94 -13.51
N LYS A 276 10.04 4.38 -14.71
CA LYS A 276 8.85 3.85 -15.41
C LYS A 276 8.98 2.39 -15.84
N GLU A 277 10.21 1.88 -15.92
CA GLU A 277 10.54 0.52 -16.32
C GLU A 277 10.72 -0.41 -15.11
N ALA A 278 10.56 0.07 -13.87
CA ALA A 278 10.83 -0.71 -12.66
C ALA A 278 10.13 -2.07 -12.62
N PHE A 279 8.87 -2.15 -13.04
CA PHE A 279 8.12 -3.42 -13.10
C PHE A 279 8.62 -4.39 -14.19
N GLN A 280 9.36 -3.91 -15.19
CA GLN A 280 9.91 -4.73 -16.26
C GLN A 280 11.33 -5.21 -15.93
N HIS A 281 12.09 -4.42 -15.16
CA HIS A 281 13.46 -4.75 -14.76
C HIS A 281 13.53 -5.75 -13.61
N PHE A 282 12.59 -5.69 -12.67
CA PHE A 282 12.56 -6.61 -11.54
C PHE A 282 11.67 -7.81 -11.82
N THR A 283 12.29 -8.98 -11.91
CA THR A 283 11.60 -10.27 -11.89
C THR A 283 11.94 -10.98 -10.58
N LEU A 284 11.00 -10.98 -9.64
CA LEU A 284 11.12 -11.63 -8.32
C LEU A 284 10.16 -12.84 -8.20
N THR A 285 9.65 -13.30 -9.34
CA THR A 285 8.82 -14.49 -9.45
C THR A 285 9.65 -15.75 -9.21
N ARG A 286 9.04 -16.74 -8.56
CA ARG A 286 9.62 -18.04 -8.26
C ARG A 286 9.16 -19.11 -9.24
N THR A 287 9.96 -20.16 -9.37
CA THR A 287 9.56 -21.30 -10.19
C THR A 287 8.43 -22.08 -9.53
N PRO A 288 7.59 -22.82 -10.29
CA PRO A 288 6.52 -23.63 -9.69
C PRO A 288 7.01 -24.67 -8.68
N ALA A 289 8.26 -25.15 -8.83
CA ALA A 289 8.87 -26.10 -7.89
C ALA A 289 9.22 -25.42 -6.56
N GLU A 290 9.82 -24.23 -6.61
CA GLU A 290 10.12 -23.44 -5.41
C GLU A 290 8.84 -23.02 -4.68
N GLU A 291 7.80 -22.60 -5.41
CA GLU A 291 6.48 -22.27 -4.83
C GLU A 291 5.85 -23.45 -4.10
N ALA A 292 5.93 -24.66 -4.70
CA ALA A 292 5.42 -25.87 -4.07
C ALA A 292 6.23 -26.25 -2.82
N ALA A 293 7.56 -26.13 -2.88
CA ALA A 293 8.44 -26.40 -1.75
C ALA A 293 8.21 -25.41 -0.59
N ALA A 294 8.09 -24.11 -0.91
CA ALA A 294 7.79 -23.07 0.07
C ALA A 294 6.40 -23.26 0.70
N SER A 295 5.38 -23.63 -0.08
CA SER A 295 4.05 -23.98 0.43
C SER A 295 4.12 -25.15 1.42
N GLN A 296 4.91 -26.17 1.11
CA GLN A 296 5.13 -27.31 2.00
C GLN A 296 5.84 -26.88 3.29
N LYS A 297 6.89 -26.06 3.17
CA LYS A 297 7.62 -25.57 4.33
C LYS A 297 6.74 -24.70 5.22
N ALA A 298 5.94 -23.82 4.64
CA ALA A 298 4.97 -23.00 5.36
C ALA A 298 4.02 -23.83 6.23
N MET A 299 3.56 -24.98 5.74
CA MET A 299 2.72 -25.88 6.55
C MET A 299 3.44 -26.45 7.77
N GLU A 300 4.70 -26.81 7.62
CA GLU A 300 5.52 -27.28 8.75
C GLU A 300 5.67 -26.17 9.78
N LEU A 301 5.93 -24.93 9.32
CA LEU A 301 6.08 -23.76 10.17
C LEU A 301 4.78 -23.43 10.92
N LEU A 302 3.64 -23.45 10.21
CA LEU A 302 2.34 -23.10 10.78
C LEU A 302 1.86 -24.14 11.80
N LYS A 303 2.18 -25.43 11.63
CA LYS A 303 1.79 -26.49 12.58
C LYS A 303 2.33 -26.27 13.99
N HIS A 304 3.56 -25.75 14.09
CA HIS A 304 4.21 -25.45 15.37
C HIS A 304 3.97 -24.00 15.83
N SER A 305 3.20 -23.22 15.09
CA SER A 305 2.94 -21.81 15.40
C SER A 305 1.72 -21.60 16.31
N PRO A 306 1.54 -20.39 16.87
CA PRO A 306 0.33 -20.01 17.60
C PRO A 306 -0.95 -20.02 16.72
N TYR A 307 -0.79 -20.07 15.39
CA TYR A 307 -1.89 -19.97 14.43
C TYR A 307 -2.45 -21.32 13.98
N ASN A 308 -1.88 -22.45 14.43
CA ASN A 308 -2.21 -23.80 13.97
C ASN A 308 -3.72 -24.15 14.02
N ASN A 309 -4.44 -23.59 15.00
CA ASN A 309 -5.88 -23.82 15.20
C ASN A 309 -6.79 -22.81 14.47
N SER A 310 -6.21 -21.80 13.81
CA SER A 310 -6.94 -20.66 13.20
C SER A 310 -6.80 -20.59 11.68
N LEU A 311 -6.26 -21.64 11.03
CA LEU A 311 -5.97 -21.66 9.58
C LEU A 311 -7.22 -21.76 8.69
N ARG A 312 -8.41 -21.92 9.28
CA ARG A 312 -9.66 -22.05 8.52
C ARG A 312 -9.99 -20.80 7.70
N ASN A 313 -9.75 -19.61 8.24
CA ASN A 313 -10.00 -18.36 7.52
C ASN A 313 -8.99 -18.16 6.39
N ALA A 314 -7.74 -18.59 6.58
CA ALA A 314 -6.73 -18.61 5.52
C ALA A 314 -7.16 -19.55 4.38
N ALA A 315 -7.60 -20.77 4.69
CA ALA A 315 -8.10 -21.69 3.67
C ALA A 315 -9.31 -21.11 2.90
N LEU A 316 -10.25 -20.46 3.61
CA LEU A 316 -11.37 -19.79 2.96
C LEU A 316 -10.92 -18.62 2.07
N PHE A 317 -9.89 -17.88 2.51
CA PHE A 317 -9.42 -16.68 1.83
C PHE A 317 -9.06 -16.98 0.39
N GLY A 318 -8.14 -17.90 0.13
CA GLY A 318 -7.75 -18.13 -1.25
C GLY A 318 -8.58 -19.18 -2.00
N LEU A 319 -9.42 -20.00 -1.34
CA LEU A 319 -10.57 -20.62 -2.04
C LEU A 319 -11.48 -19.54 -2.65
N THR A 320 -11.74 -18.46 -1.91
CA THR A 320 -12.52 -17.33 -2.42
C THR A 320 -11.76 -16.58 -3.51
N LEU A 321 -10.44 -16.45 -3.38
CA LEU A 321 -9.58 -15.83 -4.39
C LEU A 321 -9.58 -16.61 -5.70
N ASP A 322 -9.43 -17.94 -5.65
CA ASP A 322 -9.47 -18.85 -6.81
C ASP A 322 -10.82 -18.75 -7.53
N ALA A 323 -11.92 -18.80 -6.76
CA ALA A 323 -13.26 -18.69 -7.30
C ALA A 323 -13.52 -17.34 -7.99
N ARG A 324 -12.86 -16.26 -7.53
CA ARG A 324 -12.99 -14.90 -8.09
C ARG A 324 -11.91 -14.54 -9.10
N ALA A 325 -10.83 -15.30 -9.24
CA ALA A 325 -9.64 -14.93 -10.02
C ALA A 325 -9.97 -14.45 -11.45
N LYS A 326 -10.92 -15.11 -12.12
CA LYS A 326 -11.37 -14.74 -13.48
C LYS A 326 -12.12 -13.39 -13.54
N GLN A 327 -12.74 -12.97 -12.44
CA GLN A 327 -13.50 -11.72 -12.32
C GLN A 327 -12.61 -10.55 -11.91
N ILE A 328 -11.46 -10.83 -11.28
CA ILE A 328 -10.50 -9.84 -10.80
C ILE A 328 -9.08 -10.08 -11.33
N PRO A 329 -8.90 -10.29 -12.66
CA PRO A 329 -7.62 -10.74 -13.22
C PRO A 329 -6.47 -9.77 -12.95
N ASN A 330 -6.74 -8.46 -12.97
CA ASN A 330 -5.74 -7.42 -12.71
C ASN A 330 -5.36 -7.31 -11.23
N LEU A 331 -6.19 -7.83 -10.32
CA LEU A 331 -5.91 -7.82 -8.89
C LEU A 331 -5.02 -9.01 -8.51
N VAL A 332 -5.17 -10.15 -9.21
CA VAL A 332 -4.41 -11.39 -8.95
C VAL A 332 -3.23 -11.61 -9.91
N SER A 333 -2.94 -10.64 -10.78
CA SER A 333 -1.77 -10.67 -11.65
C SER A 333 -0.69 -9.81 -11.02
N PRO A 334 0.38 -10.43 -10.46
CA PRO A 334 1.44 -9.70 -9.79
C PRO A 334 2.24 -8.89 -10.82
N HIS A 335 2.88 -7.83 -10.34
CA HIS A 335 3.78 -7.02 -11.15
C HIS A 335 5.25 -7.38 -10.94
N LEU A 336 5.63 -7.70 -9.70
CA LEU A 336 7.02 -7.98 -9.33
C LEU A 336 7.20 -9.42 -8.83
N GLY A 337 6.28 -9.84 -7.96
CA GLY A 337 6.41 -11.07 -7.18
C GLY A 337 5.50 -12.19 -7.62
N ASN A 338 5.13 -13.01 -6.63
CA ASN A 338 4.32 -14.20 -6.81
C ASN A 338 2.84 -13.91 -6.53
N ARG A 339 2.01 -14.79 -7.07
CA ARG A 339 0.58 -14.84 -6.73
C ARG A 339 0.43 -15.47 -5.35
N VAL A 340 -0.65 -15.11 -4.67
CA VAL A 340 -1.09 -15.81 -3.46
C VAL A 340 -1.17 -17.33 -3.72
N PRO A 341 -0.53 -18.17 -2.90
CA PRO A 341 -0.50 -19.62 -3.08
C PRO A 341 -1.86 -20.25 -2.75
N VAL A 342 -2.60 -20.64 -3.78
CA VAL A 342 -3.94 -21.26 -3.64
C VAL A 342 -3.88 -22.78 -3.41
N SER A 343 -2.80 -23.43 -3.83
CA SER A 343 -2.61 -24.89 -3.72
C SER A 343 -2.63 -25.37 -2.26
N TYR A 344 -2.04 -24.58 -1.35
CA TYR A 344 -2.05 -24.78 0.10
C TYR A 344 -3.47 -24.91 0.67
N GLU A 345 -4.40 -24.07 0.21
CA GLU A 345 -5.75 -23.97 0.76
C GLU A 345 -6.62 -25.09 0.25
N ARG A 346 -6.42 -25.51 -1.02
CA ARG A 346 -7.12 -26.67 -1.61
C ARG A 346 -6.77 -27.99 -0.93
N GLN A 347 -5.51 -28.18 -0.53
CA GLN A 347 -5.09 -29.41 0.18
C GLN A 347 -5.68 -29.49 1.60
N ASN A 348 -5.86 -28.35 2.26
CA ASN A 348 -6.47 -28.26 3.59
C ASN A 348 -8.01 -28.07 3.55
N ALA A 349 -8.60 -27.91 2.36
CA ALA A 349 -10.05 -27.75 2.14
C ALA A 349 -10.83 -29.07 2.18
N SER A 350 -10.44 -30.04 3.02
CA SER A 350 -11.27 -31.22 3.32
C SER A 350 -12.60 -30.87 4.04
N ALA A 351 -12.90 -29.57 4.22
CA ALA A 351 -14.14 -29.08 4.75
C ALA A 351 -15.22 -28.89 3.66
N PRO A 352 -16.48 -29.30 3.92
CA PRO A 352 -17.60 -29.07 3.00
C PRO A 352 -17.80 -27.58 2.69
N PRO A 353 -18.48 -27.23 1.58
CA PRO A 353 -18.76 -25.85 1.22
C PRO A 353 -19.39 -25.08 2.40
N PRO A 354 -19.07 -23.79 2.57
CA PRO A 354 -19.24 -23.10 3.83
C PRO A 354 -20.73 -23.03 4.24
N SER A 355 -21.08 -23.78 5.29
CA SER A 355 -22.30 -23.55 6.04
C SER A 355 -22.09 -22.38 7.01
N LYS A 356 -23.11 -21.52 7.11
CA LYS A 356 -23.22 -20.32 7.96
C LYS A 356 -22.93 -20.63 9.44
N ARG A 357 -21.67 -20.72 9.85
CA ARG A 357 -21.28 -20.82 11.27
C ARG A 357 -20.67 -19.51 11.75
N ALA A 358 -20.96 -19.15 12.99
CA ALA A 358 -20.35 -18.02 13.69
C ALA A 358 -18.82 -18.16 13.69
N GLY A 359 -18.10 -17.07 13.38
CA GLY A 359 -16.63 -17.01 13.37
C GLY A 359 -15.95 -17.07 11.99
N GLN A 360 -16.69 -17.30 10.91
CA GLN A 360 -16.15 -17.25 9.54
C GLN A 360 -16.10 -15.80 9.05
N ILE A 361 -14.90 -15.30 8.72
CA ILE A 361 -14.71 -13.93 8.22
C ILE A 361 -14.37 -13.99 6.73
N SER A 362 -15.19 -13.33 5.91
CA SER A 362 -14.93 -13.23 4.46
C SER A 362 -13.72 -12.32 4.20
N PRO A 363 -12.98 -12.51 3.08
CA PRO A 363 -11.99 -11.53 2.64
C PRO A 363 -12.59 -10.12 2.60
N LEU A 364 -11.78 -9.13 2.92
CA LEU A 364 -12.21 -7.75 3.04
C LEU A 364 -12.19 -7.04 1.66
N PRO A 365 -12.92 -5.92 1.50
CA PRO A 365 -12.74 -5.04 0.35
C PRO A 365 -11.40 -4.30 0.41
N LEU A 366 -10.95 -3.77 -0.73
CA LEU A 366 -9.68 -3.03 -0.81
C LEU A 366 -9.72 -1.74 0.03
N GLY A 367 -8.59 -1.42 0.68
CA GLY A 367 -8.46 -0.27 1.57
C GLY A 367 -8.99 -0.46 2.99
N SER A 368 -9.22 -1.70 3.43
CA SER A 368 -9.83 -1.99 4.75
C SER A 368 -8.84 -1.95 5.92
N ARG A 369 -7.53 -2.10 5.67
CA ARG A 369 -6.52 -2.24 6.76
C ARG A 369 -5.49 -1.13 6.75
N VAL A 370 -5.06 -0.66 5.59
CA VAL A 370 -3.91 0.23 5.49
C VAL A 370 -4.31 1.58 4.90
N LYS A 371 -3.94 2.65 5.61
CA LYS A 371 -3.99 4.02 5.11
C LYS A 371 -2.64 4.41 4.54
N LEU A 372 -2.63 4.99 3.34
CA LEU A 372 -1.46 5.59 2.70
C LEU A 372 -1.56 7.12 2.82
N ASP A 373 -0.49 7.75 3.31
CA ASP A 373 -0.26 9.18 3.13
C ASP A 373 0.39 9.41 1.76
N PRO A 374 -0.28 10.07 0.81
CA PRO A 374 0.25 10.24 -0.54
C PRO A 374 1.42 11.23 -0.61
N TRP A 375 1.63 12.05 0.41
CA TRP A 375 2.76 12.98 0.43
C TRP A 375 4.05 12.28 0.84
N SER A 376 4.02 11.60 1.99
CA SER A 376 5.19 10.96 2.59
C SER A 376 5.37 9.49 2.23
N ASP A 377 4.41 8.92 1.50
CA ASP A 377 4.28 7.50 1.17
C ASP A 377 4.24 6.54 2.37
N ARG A 378 4.14 7.10 3.59
CA ARG A 378 4.02 6.33 4.81
C ARG A 378 2.66 5.65 4.90
N ILE A 379 2.69 4.42 5.38
CA ILE A 379 1.51 3.63 5.63
C ILE A 379 1.24 3.46 7.12
N GLN A 380 -0.04 3.37 7.47
CA GLN A 380 -0.49 3.17 8.85
C GLN A 380 -1.65 2.18 8.89
N MET A 381 -1.69 1.36 9.94
CA MET A 381 -2.86 0.52 10.21
C MET A 381 -4.07 1.40 10.55
N LEU A 382 -5.19 1.15 9.88
CA LEU A 382 -6.47 1.75 10.18
C LEU A 382 -6.95 1.24 11.54
N LYS A 383 -7.20 2.17 12.46
CA LYS A 383 -7.91 1.90 13.71
C LYS A 383 -9.41 1.76 13.42
N THR A 384 -9.80 0.70 12.70
CA THR A 384 -11.22 0.36 12.54
C THR A 384 -11.68 -0.33 13.82
N LYS A 385 -12.72 0.21 14.47
CA LYS A 385 -13.48 -0.60 15.43
C LYS A 385 -13.98 -1.83 14.65
N ALA A 386 -13.86 -3.02 15.23
CA ALA A 386 -14.46 -4.23 14.68
C ALA A 386 -15.89 -3.86 14.27
N ALA A 387 -16.16 -3.89 12.97
CA ALA A 387 -17.40 -3.37 12.44
C ALA A 387 -18.53 -4.11 13.14
N GLY A 388 -19.28 -3.41 14.02
CA GLY A 388 -20.44 -3.97 14.69
C GLY A 388 -21.36 -4.60 13.65
N SER A 389 -22.08 -5.66 14.02
CA SER A 389 -22.81 -6.59 13.11
C SER A 389 -23.08 -6.00 11.72
N LEU A 390 -22.09 -6.11 10.83
CA LEU A 390 -22.22 -5.70 9.45
C LEU A 390 -23.44 -6.43 8.88
N SER A 391 -24.24 -5.75 8.05
CA SER A 391 -25.29 -6.45 7.33
C SER A 391 -24.67 -7.59 6.52
N GLU A 392 -25.42 -8.69 6.30
CA GLU A 392 -24.92 -9.81 5.48
C GLU A 392 -24.35 -9.33 4.13
N ARG A 393 -24.81 -8.19 3.60
CA ARG A 393 -24.33 -7.59 2.35
C ARG A 393 -22.96 -6.93 2.48
N GLU A 394 -22.69 -6.25 3.60
CA GLU A 394 -21.40 -5.59 3.85
C GLU A 394 -20.30 -6.60 4.17
N GLN A 395 -20.65 -7.77 4.74
CA GLN A 395 -19.73 -8.92 4.88
C GLN A 395 -19.45 -9.66 3.56
N LYS A 396 -20.16 -9.35 2.47
CA LYS A 396 -20.12 -10.08 1.18
C LYS A 396 -19.45 -9.28 0.05
N MET A 397 -18.43 -8.49 0.35
CA MET A 397 -17.68 -7.72 -0.67
C MET A 397 -16.20 -8.14 -0.79
N PRO A 398 -15.89 -9.44 -0.96
CA PRO A 398 -14.49 -9.90 -0.95
C PRO A 398 -13.74 -9.34 -2.16
N PHE A 399 -12.61 -8.67 -1.91
CA PHE A 399 -11.78 -8.09 -2.97
C PHE A 399 -12.47 -6.97 -3.80
N GLU A 400 -13.57 -6.41 -3.31
CA GLU A 400 -14.30 -5.38 -4.06
C GLU A 400 -13.77 -3.96 -3.83
N LEU A 401 -14.10 -3.09 -4.78
CA LEU A 401 -13.84 -1.66 -4.72
C LEU A 401 -15.00 -0.94 -4.02
N THR A 402 -14.66 -0.11 -3.04
CA THR A 402 -15.60 0.71 -2.28
C THR A 402 -15.39 2.20 -2.56
N PRO A 403 -16.40 3.07 -2.34
CA PRO A 403 -16.19 4.51 -2.38
C PRO A 403 -15.24 4.99 -1.26
N PHE A 404 -14.56 6.10 -1.51
CA PHE A 404 -13.72 6.74 -0.50
C PHE A 404 -14.51 7.72 0.37
N MET A 405 -14.28 7.69 1.68
CA MET A 405 -14.76 8.69 2.62
C MET A 405 -13.59 9.06 3.53
N LEU A 406 -12.74 9.99 3.08
CA LEU A 406 -11.52 10.34 3.81
C LEU A 406 -11.84 11.23 5.01
N TYR A 407 -11.25 10.91 6.16
CA TYR A 407 -11.20 11.82 7.31
C TYR A 407 -10.09 12.84 7.08
N LEU A 408 -10.46 14.07 6.67
CA LEU A 408 -9.50 15.12 6.38
C LEU A 408 -9.07 15.84 7.66
N THR A 409 -7.78 16.07 7.77
CA THR A 409 -7.12 16.84 8.83
C THR A 409 -6.34 17.98 8.19
N ARG A 410 -6.03 19.03 8.96
CA ARG A 410 -5.11 20.09 8.52
C ARG A 410 -3.77 19.85 9.17
N GLN A 411 -2.71 19.78 8.36
CA GLN A 411 -1.35 19.87 8.86
C GLN A 411 -1.10 21.31 9.26
N THR A 412 -1.15 21.57 10.57
CA THR A 412 -0.67 22.84 11.12
C THR A 412 0.85 22.84 11.05
N GLY A 413 1.45 23.93 10.59
CA GLY A 413 2.92 24.05 10.52
C GLY A 413 3.53 23.71 11.88
N ALA A 414 4.41 22.70 11.88
CA ALA A 414 5.18 22.21 13.02
C ALA A 414 4.38 22.00 14.32
N SER A 415 3.74 20.84 14.47
CA SER A 415 3.69 20.23 15.80
C SER A 415 5.11 19.80 16.15
N THR A 416 5.85 20.66 16.87
CA THR A 416 7.10 20.27 17.56
C THR A 416 6.89 18.90 18.21
N THR A 417 7.73 17.94 17.87
CA THR A 417 7.69 16.61 18.48
C THR A 417 7.79 16.73 20.00
N PRO A 418 7.27 15.78 20.80
CA PRO A 418 7.44 15.79 22.25
C PRO A 418 8.92 15.92 22.69
N ALA A 419 9.85 15.46 21.86
CA ALA A 419 11.29 15.60 22.05
C ALA A 419 11.76 17.07 22.07
N GLU A 420 11.18 17.95 21.24
CA GLU A 420 11.54 19.38 21.19
C GLU A 420 10.95 20.19 22.35
N LYS A 421 9.83 19.75 22.94
CA LYS A 421 9.30 20.32 24.19
C LYS A 421 10.23 20.05 25.38
N PHE A 422 10.90 18.89 25.41
CA PHE A 422 11.89 18.59 26.45
C PHE A 422 13.20 19.37 26.27
N ALA A 423 13.65 19.59 25.03
CA ALA A 423 14.85 20.38 24.74
C ALA A 423 14.67 21.89 25.04
N SER A 424 13.48 22.43 24.74
CA SER A 424 13.16 23.84 25.02
C SER A 424 12.93 24.13 26.51
N ALA A 425 12.46 23.14 27.30
CA ALA A 425 12.38 23.24 28.76
C ALA A 425 13.76 23.25 29.44
N LYS A 426 14.72 22.43 28.97
CA LYS A 426 16.10 22.43 29.51
C LYS A 426 16.87 23.71 29.18
N ARG A 427 16.66 24.31 28.00
CA ARG A 427 17.33 25.58 27.62
C ARG A 427 16.84 26.81 28.40
N ARG A 428 15.67 26.75 29.05
CA ARG A 428 15.19 27.84 29.92
C ARG A 428 15.77 27.81 31.34
N ASN A 429 16.29 26.67 31.80
CA ASN A 429 16.83 26.52 33.16
C ASN A 429 18.34 26.73 33.27
N ASN A 430 19.05 26.93 32.15
CA ASN A 430 20.46 27.32 32.15
C ASN A 430 20.62 28.68 31.47
N LYS A 431 20.35 29.74 32.23
CA LYS A 431 21.06 31.02 32.06
C LYS A 431 21.69 31.37 33.41
N PRO A 432 22.97 31.76 33.44
CA PRO A 432 23.66 32.15 34.66
C PRO A 432 23.03 33.39 35.31
#